data_AF-A0A4U1HX98-F1
#
_entry.id   AF-A0A4U1HX98-F1
#
_cell.length_a   1.000
_cell.length_b   1.000
_cell.length_c   1.000
_cell.angle_alpha   90.00
_cell.angle_beta   90.00
_cell.angle_gamma   90.00
#
_symmetry.space_group_name_H-M   'P 1'
#
loop_
_entity.id
_entity.type
_entity.pdbx_description
1 polymer ?
#
loop_
_entity_poly.entity_id
_entity_poly.type
_entity_poly.pdbx_seq_one_letter_code
_entity_poly.pdbx_strand_id
1 'polypeptide(L)' 'MPQIIRRTDWMVTVPQRVAQLFSERDEFAIYPLPVQLPEVEVTVHWHEAFDADEGNRWFRALIVDALHED' A
#
# COMPACT_ATOMS: atom_id res chain seq x y z
N MET A 1 0.97 4.33 14.18
CA MET A 1 2.27 3.75 13.84
C MET A 1 3.38 4.79 13.67
N PRO A 2 3.33 5.75 12.71
CA PRO A 2 4.44 6.70 12.50
C PRO A 2 4.79 7.56 13.74
N GLN A 3 3.79 7.91 14.57
CA GLN A 3 4.04 8.65 15.82
C GLN A 3 4.76 7.85 16.91
N ILE A 4 4.71 6.50 16.87
CA ILE A 4 5.39 5.64 17.84
C ILE A 4 6.88 5.64 17.50
N ILE A 5 7.23 5.25 16.27
CA ILE A 5 8.62 5.21 15.80
C ILE A 5 9.30 6.59 15.85
N ARG A 6 8.55 7.69 15.76
CA ARG A 6 9.10 9.04 15.94
C ARG A 6 9.50 9.38 17.37
N ARG A 7 9.01 8.62 18.36
CA ARG A 7 9.21 8.88 19.80
C ARG A 7 9.98 7.76 20.50
N THR A 8 10.52 6.81 19.74
CA THR A 8 11.20 5.61 20.24
C THR A 8 12.34 5.23 19.31
N ASP A 9 13.35 4.51 19.80
CA ASP A 9 14.44 3.97 18.98
C ASP A 9 14.06 2.66 18.26
N TRP A 10 12.82 2.57 17.76
CA TRP A 10 12.28 1.36 17.14
C TRP A 10 12.22 1.50 15.62
N MET A 11 12.21 0.35 14.95
CA MET A 11 11.98 0.23 13.51
C MET A 11 10.70 -0.57 13.22
N VAL A 12 10.12 -0.39 12.04
CA VAL A 12 8.94 -1.12 11.60
C VAL A 12 9.11 -1.55 10.14
N THR A 13 8.64 -2.75 9.82
CA THR A 13 8.51 -3.23 8.45
C THR A 13 7.12 -2.90 7.94
N VAL A 14 7.03 -2.17 6.85
CA VAL A 14 5.78 -1.77 6.17
C VAL A 14 5.94 -1.89 4.65
N PRO A 15 4.85 -1.94 3.87
CA PRO A 15 4.94 -1.85 2.41
C PRO A 15 5.66 -0.59 1.96
N GLN A 16 6.42 -0.67 0.86
CA GLN A 16 7.28 0.41 0.38
C GLN A 16 6.53 1.74 0.16
N ARG A 17 5.33 1.70 -0.44
CA ARG A 17 4.49 2.90 -0.64
C ARG A 17 4.13 3.59 0.69
N VAL A 18 3.90 2.81 1.75
CA VAL A 18 3.61 3.33 3.10
C VAL A 18 4.85 3.98 3.71
N ALA A 19 6.03 3.36 3.53
CA ALA A 19 7.29 3.94 3.98
C ALA A 19 7.57 5.28 3.27
N GLN A 20 7.38 5.33 1.95
CA GLN A 20 7.54 6.55 1.16
C GLN A 20 6.57 7.65 1.61
N LEU A 21 5.29 7.33 1.83
CA LEU A 21 4.29 8.27 2.35
C LEU A 21 4.71 8.86 3.71
N PHE A 22 5.26 8.04 4.61
CA PHE A 22 5.73 8.51 5.91
C PHE A 22 7.00 9.38 5.79
N SER A 23 7.83 9.12 4.78
CA SER A 23 9.08 9.84 4.51
C SER A 23 8.91 11.07 3.60
N GLU A 24 7.70 11.48 3.20
CA GLU A 24 7.48 12.66 2.33
C GLU A 24 8.09 13.98 2.87
N ARG A 25 8.37 14.03 4.17
CA ARG A 25 9.02 15.17 4.85
C ARG A 25 10.44 14.87 5.32
N ASP A 26 11.06 13.84 4.77
CA ASP A 26 12.37 13.31 5.18
C ASP A 26 12.47 13.00 6.68
N GLU A 27 11.34 12.73 7.35
CA GLU A 27 11.28 12.47 8.79
C GLU A 27 11.79 11.06 9.17
N PHE A 28 11.89 10.14 8.20
CA PHE A 28 12.29 8.75 8.45
C PHE A 28 13.26 8.23 7.38
N ALA A 29 14.25 7.45 7.82
CA ALA A 29 15.13 6.68 6.95
C ALA A 29 14.48 5.34 6.56
N ILE A 30 14.58 4.98 5.29
CA ILE A 30 14.10 3.69 4.75
C ILE A 30 15.31 2.81 4.47
N TYR A 31 15.26 1.55 4.93
CA TYR A 31 16.33 0.57 4.75
C TYR A 31 15.83 -0.62 3.92
N PRO A 32 16.72 -1.30 3.18
CA PRO A 32 16.38 -2.57 2.56
C PRO A 32 16.04 -3.61 3.64
N LEU A 33 15.14 -4.54 3.31
CA LEU A 33 14.79 -5.62 4.22
C LEU A 33 16.01 -6.52 4.47
N PRO A 34 16.22 -6.98 5.71
CA PRO A 34 17.35 -7.86 6.06
C PRO A 34 17.16 -9.30 5.54
N VAL A 35 15.98 -9.61 5.01
CA VAL A 35 15.60 -10.90 4.46
C VAL A 35 14.74 -10.70 3.22
N GLN A 36 14.74 -11.68 2.33
CA GLN A 36 13.82 -11.71 1.20
C GLN A 36 12.41 -12.04 1.71
N LEU A 37 11.45 -11.19 1.37
CA LEU A 37 10.03 -11.43 1.62
C LEU A 37 9.33 -11.69 0.28
N PRO A 38 8.25 -12.49 0.27
CA PRO A 38 7.40 -12.59 -0.91
C PRO A 38 6.78 -11.23 -1.23
N GLU A 39 6.45 -11.02 -2.49
CA GLU A 39 5.71 -9.84 -2.93
C GLU A 39 4.31 -9.81 -2.30
N VAL A 40 3.83 -8.59 -2.01
CA VAL A 40 2.50 -8.37 -1.46
C VAL A 40 1.55 -8.12 -2.62
N GLU A 41 0.59 -9.03 -2.81
CA GLU A 41 -0.46 -8.83 -3.80
C GLU A 41 -1.55 -7.91 -3.23
N VAL A 42 -1.96 -6.91 -4.03
CA VAL A 42 -3.06 -6.00 -3.71
C VAL A 42 -4.24 -6.34 -4.62
N THR A 43 -5.34 -6.77 -4.03
CA THR A 43 -6.52 -7.25 -4.76
C THR A 43 -7.73 -6.37 -4.50
N VAL A 44 -8.55 -6.18 -5.54
CA VAL A 44 -9.85 -5.50 -5.44
C VAL A 44 -10.94 -6.56 -5.33
N HIS A 45 -11.76 -6.47 -4.28
CA HIS A 45 -12.84 -7.43 -4.02
C HIS A 45 -14.21 -6.78 -4.19
N TRP A 46 -15.15 -7.53 -4.76
CA TRP A 46 -16.57 -7.17 -4.84
C TRP A 46 -17.43 -8.40 -4.59
N HIS A 47 -18.69 -8.16 -4.24
CA HIS A 47 -19.67 -9.24 -4.11
C HIS A 47 -20.24 -9.59 -5.49
N GLU A 48 -20.49 -10.88 -5.75
CA GLU A 48 -20.97 -11.41 -7.05
C GLU A 48 -22.23 -10.69 -7.58
N ALA A 49 -23.12 -10.29 -6.68
CA ALA A 49 -24.33 -9.52 -7.02
C ALA A 49 -24.06 -8.20 -7.77
N PHE A 50 -22.85 -7.64 -7.68
CA PHE A 50 -22.44 -6.41 -8.36
C PHE A 50 -21.55 -6.66 -9.57
N ASP A 51 -21.39 -7.90 -10.01
CA ASP A 51 -20.47 -8.20 -11.10
C ASP A 51 -20.89 -7.53 -12.42
N ALA A 52 -22.19 -7.52 -12.70
CA ALA A 52 -22.80 -6.89 -13.87
C ALA A 52 -23.15 -5.41 -13.69
N ASP A 53 -22.95 -4.83 -12.49
CA ASP A 53 -23.26 -3.43 -12.24
C ASP A 53 -22.27 -2.51 -12.97
N GLU A 54 -22.77 -1.66 -13.86
CA GLU A 54 -21.92 -0.84 -14.74
C GLU A 54 -21.07 0.17 -13.94
N GLY A 55 -21.63 0.75 -12.88
CA GLY A 55 -20.92 1.69 -12.01
C GLY A 55 -19.79 1.02 -11.25
N ASN A 56 -20.05 -0.15 -10.67
CA ASN A 56 -19.05 -0.97 -10.00
C ASN A 56 -17.93 -1.41 -10.96
N ARG A 57 -18.30 -1.87 -12.16
CA ARG A 57 -17.34 -2.27 -13.21
C ARG A 57 -16.42 -1.13 -13.61
N TRP A 58 -16.99 0.05 -13.87
CA TRP A 58 -16.21 1.23 -14.17
C TRP A 58 -15.27 1.59 -13.01
N PHE A 59 -15.78 1.64 -11.79
CA PHE A 59 -15.00 2.06 -10.63
C PHE A 59 -13.88 1.08 -10.28
N ARG A 60 -14.13 -0.24 -10.33
CA ARG A 60 -13.08 -1.24 -10.08
C ARG A 60 -12.00 -1.21 -11.17
N ALA A 61 -12.37 -0.98 -12.43
CA ALA A 61 -11.40 -0.79 -13.51
C ALA A 61 -10.56 0.47 -13.28
N LEU A 62 -11.19 1.57 -12.86
CA LEU A 62 -10.49 2.82 -12.51
C LEU A 62 -9.52 2.65 -11.35
N ILE A 63 -9.91 1.95 -10.28
CA ILE A 63 -9.02 1.65 -9.14
C ILE A 63 -7.81 0.85 -9.62
N VAL A 64 -8.05 -0.20 -10.41
CA VAL A 64 -7.00 -1.07 -10.93
C VAL A 64 -6.04 -0.27 -11.81
N ASP A 65 -6.54 0.56 -12.72
CA ASP A 65 -5.72 1.44 -13.55
C ASP A 65 -4.90 2.45 -12.72
N ALA A 66 -5.54 3.10 -11.74
CA ALA A 66 -4.88 4.10 -10.89
C ALA A 66 -3.84 3.52 -9.92
N LEU A 67 -3.89 2.22 -9.62
CA LEU A 67 -3.00 1.53 -8.69
C LEU A 67 -2.01 0.58 -9.38
N HIS A 68 -2.13 0.38 -10.69
CA HIS A 68 -1.09 -0.30 -11.47
C HIS A 68 0.18 0.57 -11.43
N GLU A 69 1.30 -0.05 -11.06
CA GLU A 69 2.63 0.52 -11.26
C GLU A 69 3.19 0.00 -12.61
N ASP A 70 3.86 0.87 -13.37
CA ASP A 70 4.69 0.47 -14.52
C ASP A 70 5.88 -0.40 -14.10
#